data_AF-A0A507EES2-F1
#
_entry.id   AF-A0A507EES2-F1
#
_cell.length_a   1.000
_cell.length_b   1.000
_cell.length_c   1.000
_cell.angle_alpha   90.00
_cell.angle_beta   90.00
_cell.angle_gamma   90.00
#
_symmetry.space_group_name_H-M   'P 1'
#
loop_
_entity.id
_entity.type
_entity.pdbx_description
1 polymer ?
#
loop_
_entity_poly.entity_id
_entity_poly.type
_entity_poly.pdbx_seq_one_letter_code
_entity_poly.pdbx_strand_id
1 'polypeptide(L)'
;MSIPPPGSLFPSGSSSATITWFGDSWQSPNGRIILDGQDIGGTACGASVPPASATLYGAVSDKSLTDVTSIVNSGLCGQCMRISSSKGSTVITIVDVMLNPDAQANDIDLSTGAFDVVANVADGKVSGIQWEWVACDGSSTPPSPITTAAGTTATLSDSTEPTVSASLTSASPAPPATAAGTTASASPVTVTVRPGVPATAPLFESSAMVLGTSLCAIVLALLV
;
A
#
# COMPACT_ATOMS: atom_id res chain seq x y z
N MET A 1 -27.92 -4.92 12.31
CA MET A 1 -26.70 -4.20 11.89
C MET A 1 -27.10 -2.75 11.72
N SER A 2 -26.62 -1.86 12.58
CA SER A 2 -26.93 -0.42 12.48
C SER A 2 -26.10 0.18 11.36
N ILE A 3 -26.77 0.82 10.41
CA ILE A 3 -26.13 1.61 9.36
C ILE A 3 -25.59 2.89 10.04
N PRO A 4 -24.28 3.17 9.97
CA PRO A 4 -23.72 4.37 10.58
C PRO A 4 -24.29 5.65 9.94
N PRO A 5 -24.38 6.75 10.70
CA PRO A 5 -24.96 8.00 10.22
C PRO A 5 -24.15 8.59 9.06
N PRO A 6 -24.81 9.29 8.11
CA PRO A 6 -24.14 9.94 6.99
C PRO A 6 -23.17 11.00 7.52
N GLY A 7 -21.88 10.80 7.28
CA GLY A 7 -20.79 11.65 7.78
C GLY A 7 -19.71 10.90 8.57
N SER A 8 -20.02 9.70 9.09
CA SER A 8 -19.03 8.74 9.58
C SER A 8 -18.97 7.59 8.59
N LEU A 9 -18.20 7.76 7.50
CA LEU A 9 -18.01 6.70 6.48
C LEU A 9 -17.37 5.43 7.06
N PHE A 10 -16.86 5.50 8.28
CA PHE A 10 -16.24 4.37 8.96
C PHE A 10 -17.12 3.94 10.13
N PRO A 11 -17.56 2.67 10.19
CA PRO A 11 -18.18 2.14 11.39
C PRO A 11 -17.16 2.23 12.53
N SER A 12 -17.53 2.89 13.61
CA SER A 12 -16.75 2.88 14.84
C SER A 12 -16.75 1.45 15.40
N GLY A 13 -15.58 0.83 15.49
CA GLY A 13 -15.41 -0.51 16.03
C GLY A 13 -14.38 -1.35 15.27
N SER A 14 -13.83 -2.35 15.95
CA SER A 14 -12.98 -3.35 15.30
C SER A 14 -13.85 -4.31 14.50
N SER A 15 -13.44 -4.59 13.27
CA SER A 15 -14.03 -5.61 12.41
C SER A 15 -13.08 -6.80 12.32
N SER A 16 -13.62 -7.98 12.02
CA SER A 16 -12.81 -9.16 11.69
C SER A 16 -12.67 -9.26 10.17
N ALA A 17 -11.57 -9.79 9.67
CA ALA A 17 -11.29 -10.00 8.25
C ALA A 17 -10.65 -11.37 8.00
N THR A 18 -10.75 -11.82 6.75
CA THR A 18 -9.71 -12.67 6.18
C THR A 18 -8.70 -11.80 5.45
N ILE A 19 -7.41 -12.04 5.73
CA ILE A 19 -6.31 -11.38 5.04
C ILE A 19 -5.60 -12.34 4.09
N THR A 20 -5.15 -11.82 2.96
CA THR A 20 -4.19 -12.45 2.05
C THR A 20 -3.00 -11.52 1.85
N TRP A 21 -2.04 -11.91 1.00
CA TRP A 21 -1.00 -11.00 0.57
C TRP A 21 -0.77 -11.04 -0.94
N PHE A 22 -0.26 -9.92 -1.44
CA PHE A 22 0.17 -9.76 -2.83
C PHE A 22 1.65 -9.33 -2.90
N GLY A 23 2.31 -9.82 -3.95
CA GLY A 23 3.77 -9.75 -4.13
C GLY A 23 4.29 -8.43 -4.69
N ASP A 24 3.39 -7.48 -4.90
CA ASP A 24 3.71 -6.18 -5.47
C ASP A 24 4.64 -5.42 -4.55
N SER A 25 5.68 -4.81 -5.11
CA SER A 25 6.58 -3.93 -4.36
C SER A 25 6.40 -2.49 -4.85
N TRP A 26 6.10 -1.59 -3.91
CA TRP A 26 5.99 -0.17 -4.19
C TRP A 26 7.37 0.43 -4.44
N GLN A 27 7.75 0.60 -5.71
CA GLN A 27 9.09 1.05 -6.10
C GLN A 27 9.04 2.24 -7.07
N SER A 28 8.50 3.40 -6.65
CA SER A 28 8.78 4.66 -7.36
C SER A 28 8.23 5.90 -6.65
N PRO A 29 8.85 7.09 -6.81
CA PRO A 29 8.22 8.38 -6.46
C PRO A 29 6.89 8.65 -7.20
N ASN A 30 6.55 7.86 -8.23
CA ASN A 30 5.33 8.00 -9.03
C ASN A 30 4.26 6.93 -8.75
N GLY A 31 4.32 6.24 -7.61
CA GLY A 31 3.33 5.24 -7.20
C GLY A 31 3.03 4.15 -8.22
N ARG A 32 4.10 3.67 -8.86
CA ARG A 32 4.06 2.51 -9.75
C ARG A 32 4.58 1.27 -9.04
N ILE A 33 3.91 0.16 -9.29
CA ILE A 33 4.25 -1.15 -8.81
C ILE A 33 5.26 -1.76 -9.78
N ILE A 34 6.40 -2.18 -9.24
CA ILE A 34 7.40 -2.92 -9.99
C ILE A 34 7.41 -4.37 -9.48
N LEU A 35 7.16 -5.31 -10.39
CA LEU A 35 7.34 -6.76 -10.16
C LEU A 35 8.49 -7.24 -11.03
N ASP A 36 9.52 -7.83 -10.42
CA ASP A 36 10.71 -8.37 -11.13
C ASP A 36 11.38 -7.39 -12.11
N GLY A 37 11.35 -6.09 -11.80
CA GLY A 37 11.89 -5.03 -12.66
C GLY A 37 10.98 -4.59 -13.81
N GLN A 38 9.76 -5.14 -13.91
CA GLN A 38 8.71 -4.68 -14.82
C GLN A 38 7.74 -3.74 -14.12
N ASP A 39 7.47 -2.62 -14.76
CA ASP A 39 6.41 -1.69 -14.40
C ASP A 39 5.07 -2.27 -14.80
N ILE A 40 4.36 -2.84 -13.83
CA ILE A 40 3.07 -3.51 -14.08
C ILE A 40 1.88 -2.56 -13.91
N GLY A 41 2.14 -1.27 -13.67
CA GLY A 41 1.13 -0.23 -13.55
C GLY A 41 1.17 0.50 -12.22
N GLY A 42 0.12 1.26 -11.96
CA GLY A 42 -0.12 1.88 -10.66
C GLY A 42 -1.23 1.15 -9.93
N THR A 43 -1.34 1.37 -8.62
CA THR A 43 -2.49 0.90 -7.86
C THR A 43 -3.77 1.61 -8.30
N ALA A 44 -4.94 1.09 -7.92
CA ALA A 44 -6.22 1.72 -8.25
C ALA A 44 -6.37 3.17 -7.71
N CYS A 45 -5.64 3.55 -6.66
CA CYS A 45 -5.58 4.93 -6.16
C CYS A 45 -4.62 5.84 -6.94
N GLY A 46 -3.78 5.28 -7.80
CA GLY A 46 -2.83 6.00 -8.63
C GLY A 46 -1.66 6.64 -7.85
N ALA A 47 -0.80 7.30 -8.61
CA ALA A 47 0.45 7.91 -8.13
C ALA A 47 0.27 9.02 -7.08
N SER A 48 -0.88 9.71 -7.10
CA SER A 48 -1.16 10.87 -6.25
C SER A 48 -1.43 10.51 -4.79
N VAL A 49 -1.56 9.21 -4.47
CA VAL A 49 -1.87 8.73 -3.13
C VAL A 49 -0.81 7.69 -2.70
N PRO A 50 0.44 8.12 -2.44
CA PRO A 50 1.48 7.21 -2.01
C PRO A 50 1.20 6.68 -0.60
N PRO A 51 1.54 5.43 -0.29
CA PRO A 51 1.48 4.93 1.06
C PRO A 51 2.52 5.61 1.93
N ALA A 52 2.24 5.72 3.23
CA ALA A 52 3.19 6.26 4.19
C ALA A 52 4.49 5.42 4.28
N SER A 53 4.39 4.14 3.93
CA SER A 53 5.52 3.22 3.84
C SER A 53 5.43 2.37 2.57
N ALA A 54 6.56 2.21 1.88
CA ALA A 54 6.71 1.36 0.70
C ALA A 54 6.59 -0.15 1.00
N THR A 55 6.37 -0.55 2.25
CA THR A 55 6.17 -1.95 2.64
C THR A 55 4.91 -2.16 3.49
N LEU A 56 4.18 -1.10 3.84
CA LEU A 56 2.99 -1.17 4.70
C LEU A 56 1.78 -0.54 4.01
N TYR A 57 1.23 -1.28 3.06
CA TYR A 57 0.01 -0.92 2.35
C TYR A 57 -0.84 -2.15 2.09
N GLY A 58 -2.06 -1.92 1.61
CA GLY A 58 -2.97 -2.98 1.24
C GLY A 58 -4.05 -2.53 0.26
N ALA A 59 -4.88 -3.51 -0.11
CA ALA A 59 -6.02 -3.39 -0.97
C ALA A 59 -7.28 -3.82 -0.22
N VAL A 60 -8.36 -3.07 -0.39
CA VAL A 60 -9.67 -3.44 0.16
C VAL A 60 -10.47 -4.21 -0.89
N SER A 61 -11.33 -5.13 -0.44
CA SER A 61 -12.26 -5.85 -1.31
C SER A 61 -13.10 -4.91 -2.18
N ASP A 62 -13.31 -5.27 -3.45
CA ASP A 62 -14.24 -4.58 -4.35
C ASP A 62 -15.67 -4.47 -3.77
N LYS A 63 -16.05 -5.45 -2.94
CA LYS A 63 -17.34 -5.49 -2.23
C LYS A 63 -17.43 -4.50 -1.07
N SER A 64 -16.32 -3.87 -0.67
CA SER A 64 -16.28 -2.82 0.35
C SER A 64 -16.53 -1.42 -0.22
N LEU A 65 -16.55 -1.27 -1.55
CA LEU A 65 -16.66 0.01 -2.23
C LEU A 65 -18.10 0.53 -2.21
N THR A 66 -18.26 1.84 -1.96
CA THR A 66 -19.56 2.52 -2.11
C THR A 66 -19.84 2.85 -3.57
N ASP A 67 -18.78 3.05 -4.37
CA ASP A 67 -18.79 3.07 -5.83
C ASP A 67 -17.92 1.91 -6.34
N VAL A 68 -18.56 0.82 -6.77
CA VAL A 68 -17.90 -0.40 -7.25
C VAL A 68 -17.01 -0.19 -8.48
N THR A 69 -17.12 0.95 -9.15
CA THR A 69 -16.31 1.28 -10.33
C THR A 69 -15.04 2.06 -9.99
N SER A 70 -14.95 2.62 -8.77
CA SER A 70 -13.87 3.53 -8.40
C SER A 70 -13.65 3.59 -6.89
N ILE A 71 -12.49 3.10 -6.46
CA ILE A 71 -12.00 3.27 -5.08
C ILE A 71 -11.78 4.75 -4.73
N VAL A 72 -11.40 5.57 -5.72
CA VAL A 72 -11.21 7.01 -5.57
C VAL A 72 -12.54 7.68 -5.22
N ASN A 73 -13.61 7.37 -5.97
CA ASN A 73 -14.95 7.90 -5.70
C ASN A 73 -15.54 7.35 -4.40
N SER A 74 -15.13 6.14 -3.99
CA SER A 74 -15.50 5.57 -2.70
C SER A 74 -14.82 6.26 -1.51
N GLY A 75 -13.82 7.12 -1.74
CA GLY A 75 -13.12 7.87 -0.71
C GLY A 75 -12.18 7.04 0.16
N LEU A 76 -11.81 5.83 -0.27
CA LEU A 76 -10.97 4.90 0.51
C LEU A 76 -9.48 5.06 0.24
N CYS A 77 -9.10 5.73 -0.85
CA CYS A 77 -7.71 5.97 -1.17
C CYS A 77 -6.99 6.80 -0.11
N GLY A 78 -5.83 6.32 0.34
CA GLY A 78 -4.98 7.01 1.32
C GLY A 78 -5.47 6.90 2.76
N GLN A 79 -6.61 6.24 2.98
CA GLN A 79 -7.09 5.93 4.32
C GLN A 79 -6.19 4.89 4.98
N CYS A 80 -6.13 4.90 6.31
CA CYS A 80 -5.28 3.99 7.05
C CYS A 80 -6.07 3.05 7.95
N MET A 81 -5.60 1.81 8.03
CA MET A 81 -6.18 0.76 8.85
C MET A 81 -5.13 0.19 9.78
N ARG A 82 -5.47 0.00 11.04
CA ARG A 82 -4.67 -0.81 11.96
C ARG A 82 -5.11 -2.26 11.81
N ILE A 83 -4.19 -3.14 11.46
CA ILE A 83 -4.38 -4.59 11.37
C ILE A 83 -3.71 -5.22 12.59
N SER A 84 -4.41 -6.08 13.32
CA SER A 84 -3.92 -6.67 14.57
C SER A 84 -4.21 -8.17 14.66
N SER A 85 -3.24 -8.92 15.16
CA SER A 85 -3.31 -10.35 15.41
C SER A 85 -2.52 -10.72 16.67
N SER A 86 -2.41 -12.01 16.96
CA SER A 86 -1.51 -12.51 18.02
C SER A 86 -0.02 -12.42 17.66
N LYS A 87 0.34 -12.31 16.37
CA LYS A 87 1.73 -12.15 15.92
C LYS A 87 2.21 -10.71 16.08
N GLY A 88 1.33 -9.74 15.81
CA GLY A 88 1.69 -8.34 15.84
C GLY A 88 0.57 -7.42 15.40
N SER A 89 0.89 -6.13 15.29
CA SER A 89 -0.02 -5.09 14.81
C SER A 89 0.75 -4.11 13.93
N THR A 90 0.11 -3.63 12.87
CA THR A 90 0.67 -2.63 11.96
C THR A 90 -0.41 -1.70 11.42
N VAL A 91 -0.02 -0.51 10.99
CA VAL A 91 -0.89 0.43 10.28
C VAL A 91 -0.51 0.39 8.80
N ILE A 92 -1.50 0.16 7.95
CA ILE A 92 -1.34 0.14 6.50
C ILE A 92 -2.05 1.34 5.87
N THR A 93 -1.57 1.78 4.71
CA THR A 93 -2.31 2.68 3.83
C THR A 93 -3.08 1.88 2.76
N ILE A 94 -4.35 2.23 2.53
CA ILE A 94 -5.14 1.66 1.44
C ILE A 94 -4.82 2.38 0.14
N VAL A 95 -4.31 1.61 -0.81
CA VAL A 95 -3.83 2.13 -2.09
C VAL A 95 -4.45 1.42 -3.29
N ASP A 96 -5.11 0.28 -3.08
CA ASP A 96 -5.59 -0.57 -4.18
C ASP A 96 -6.90 -1.29 -3.88
N VAL A 97 -7.40 -2.05 -4.87
CA VAL A 97 -8.60 -2.89 -4.78
C VAL A 97 -8.25 -4.37 -4.97
N MET A 98 -8.75 -5.20 -4.07
CA MET A 98 -8.70 -6.66 -4.16
C MET A 98 -9.84 -7.16 -5.05
N LEU A 99 -9.51 -7.72 -6.22
CA LEU A 99 -10.47 -8.20 -7.23
C LEU A 99 -10.76 -9.71 -7.13
N ASN A 100 -10.61 -10.29 -5.95
CA ASN A 100 -10.87 -11.71 -5.74
C ASN A 100 -12.39 -11.98 -5.66
N PRO A 101 -12.95 -12.84 -6.53
CA PRO A 101 -14.40 -13.11 -6.55
C PRO A 101 -14.93 -13.64 -5.20
N ASP A 102 -14.12 -14.42 -4.49
CA ASP A 102 -14.50 -15.06 -3.22
C ASP A 102 -14.31 -14.14 -2.00
N ALA A 103 -13.65 -12.98 -2.17
CA ALA A 103 -13.42 -12.04 -1.08
C ALA A 103 -14.73 -11.50 -0.52
N GLN A 104 -14.81 -11.38 0.79
CA GLN A 104 -15.91 -10.71 1.48
C GLN A 104 -15.64 -9.20 1.56
N ALA A 105 -16.66 -8.39 1.88
CA ALA A 105 -16.53 -6.93 1.95
C ALA A 105 -15.53 -6.44 3.01
N ASN A 106 -15.19 -7.27 3.98
CA ASN A 106 -14.25 -7.00 5.06
C ASN A 106 -12.87 -7.62 4.84
N ASP A 107 -12.66 -8.36 3.76
CA ASP A 107 -11.36 -8.97 3.46
C ASP A 107 -10.37 -7.93 2.94
N ILE A 108 -9.09 -8.14 3.24
CA ILE A 108 -8.01 -7.19 2.95
C ILE A 108 -6.85 -7.96 2.33
N ASP A 109 -6.33 -7.48 1.21
CA ASP A 109 -5.10 -7.99 0.62
C ASP A 109 -3.93 -7.12 1.08
N LEU A 110 -2.93 -7.70 1.71
CA LEU A 110 -1.81 -6.95 2.30
C LEU A 110 -0.58 -6.99 1.40
N SER A 111 0.20 -5.92 1.39
CA SER A 111 1.60 -6.04 0.94
C SER A 111 2.30 -7.14 1.75
N THR A 112 3.25 -7.83 1.12
CA THR A 112 4.00 -8.93 1.78
C THR A 112 4.65 -8.47 3.10
N GLY A 113 5.17 -7.23 3.13
CA GLY A 113 5.75 -6.64 4.34
C GLY A 113 4.73 -6.42 5.46
N ALA A 114 3.53 -5.91 5.16
CA ALA A 114 2.47 -5.78 6.15
C ALA A 114 1.96 -7.13 6.64
N PHE A 115 1.82 -8.11 5.74
CA PHE A 115 1.36 -9.45 6.08
C PHE A 115 2.32 -10.14 7.04
N ASP A 116 3.63 -10.06 6.83
CA ASP A 116 4.62 -10.71 7.70
C ASP A 116 4.65 -10.12 9.12
N VAL A 117 4.15 -8.90 9.32
CA VAL A 117 4.01 -8.34 10.68
C VAL A 117 2.88 -9.02 11.45
N VAL A 118 1.80 -9.46 10.79
CA VAL A 118 0.57 -9.92 11.44
C VAL A 118 0.26 -11.41 11.21
N ALA A 119 0.91 -12.06 10.26
CA ALA A 119 0.75 -13.48 9.93
C ALA A 119 2.06 -14.07 9.37
N ASN A 120 2.16 -15.39 9.22
CA ASN A 120 3.31 -15.99 8.54
C ASN A 120 3.00 -16.06 7.04
N VAL A 121 3.86 -15.50 6.20
CA VAL A 121 3.68 -15.46 4.73
C VAL A 121 3.35 -16.84 4.13
N ALA A 122 3.92 -17.90 4.70
CA ALA A 122 3.69 -19.29 4.29
C ALA A 122 2.23 -19.76 4.47
N ASP A 123 1.45 -19.13 5.34
CA ASP A 123 0.04 -19.45 5.54
C ASP A 123 -0.83 -18.98 4.36
N GLY A 124 -0.38 -17.93 3.64
CA GLY A 124 -1.01 -17.37 2.45
C GLY A 124 -2.36 -16.66 2.66
N LYS A 125 -3.20 -17.19 3.55
CA LYS A 125 -4.54 -16.69 3.90
C LYS A 125 -4.82 -16.95 5.37
N VAL A 126 -5.18 -15.91 6.11
CA VAL A 126 -5.48 -16.01 7.55
C VAL A 126 -6.79 -15.33 7.87
N SER A 127 -7.70 -16.06 8.51
CA SER A 127 -9.01 -15.56 8.94
C SER A 127 -9.00 -15.13 10.41
N GLY A 128 -9.97 -14.31 10.81
CA GLY A 128 -10.13 -13.87 12.19
C GLY A 128 -9.19 -12.74 12.59
N ILE A 129 -8.65 -12.01 11.62
CA ILE A 129 -7.76 -10.87 11.86
C ILE A 129 -8.58 -9.63 12.18
N GLN A 130 -8.19 -8.91 13.22
CA GLN A 130 -8.92 -7.71 13.64
C GLN A 130 -8.37 -6.49 12.92
N TRP A 131 -9.25 -5.59 12.49
CA TRP A 131 -8.86 -4.30 11.95
C TRP A 131 -9.78 -3.18 12.38
N GLU A 132 -9.26 -1.96 12.34
CA GLU A 132 -10.02 -0.73 12.55
C GLU A 132 -9.46 0.40 11.68
N TRP A 133 -10.33 1.33 11.26
CA TRP A 133 -9.89 2.56 10.61
C TRP A 133 -9.24 3.49 11.64
N VAL A 134 -8.08 4.05 11.30
CA VAL A 134 -7.27 4.89 12.18
C VAL A 134 -6.70 6.07 11.41
N ALA A 135 -6.21 7.08 12.13
CA ALA A 135 -5.34 8.06 11.53
C ALA A 135 -4.03 7.40 11.06
N CYS A 136 -3.42 7.93 10.00
CA CYS A 136 -2.21 7.35 9.42
C CYS A 136 -0.96 7.48 10.30
N ASP A 137 -1.00 8.34 11.33
CA ASP A 137 0.02 8.37 12.40
C ASP A 137 -0.17 7.23 13.42
N GLY A 138 -1.18 6.40 13.23
CA GLY A 138 -1.54 5.28 14.09
C GLY A 138 -2.35 5.69 15.32
N SER A 139 -2.75 6.95 15.47
CA SER A 139 -3.68 7.35 16.53
C SER A 139 -5.08 6.80 16.27
N SER A 140 -5.79 6.44 17.34
CA SER A 140 -7.16 5.90 17.28
C SER A 140 -8.23 6.94 16.92
N THR A 141 -7.81 8.12 16.44
CA THR A 141 -8.75 9.12 15.94
C THR A 141 -9.28 8.63 14.60
N PRO A 142 -10.60 8.41 14.44
CA PRO A 142 -11.14 7.99 13.15
C PRO A 142 -10.75 9.00 12.07
N PRO A 143 -10.31 8.56 10.88
CA PRO A 143 -9.96 9.49 9.83
C PRO A 143 -11.19 10.31 9.46
N SER A 144 -11.04 11.64 9.47
CA SER A 144 -12.07 12.52 8.95
C SER A 144 -12.22 12.28 7.45
N PRO A 145 -13.44 12.28 6.89
CA PRO A 145 -13.62 12.16 5.46
C PRO A 145 -12.79 13.25 4.77
N ILE A 146 -11.93 12.84 3.84
CA ILE A 146 -11.21 13.77 2.97
C ILE A 146 -12.27 14.32 2.02
N THR A 147 -12.91 15.42 2.43
CA THR A 147 -13.65 16.25 1.50
C THR A 147 -12.60 16.86 0.59
N THR A 148 -12.40 16.26 -0.59
CA THR A 148 -11.68 16.91 -1.68
C THR A 148 -12.38 18.23 -1.94
N ALA A 149 -11.84 19.31 -1.38
CA ALA A 149 -12.34 20.65 -1.62
C ALA A 149 -12.06 20.97 -3.09
N ALA A 150 -13.10 20.81 -3.92
CA ALA A 150 -13.17 21.49 -5.20
C ALA A 150 -12.94 22.99 -4.95
N GLY A 151 -12.08 23.57 -5.78
CA GLY A 151 -11.44 24.85 -5.53
C GLY A 151 -12.39 25.96 -5.10
N THR A 152 -11.99 26.68 -4.06
CA THR A 152 -12.44 28.05 -3.83
C THR A 152 -11.23 28.95 -3.91
N THR A 153 -11.14 29.68 -5.01
CA THR A 153 -10.27 30.83 -5.20
C THR A 153 -10.51 31.80 -4.04
N ALA A 154 -9.59 31.85 -3.08
CA ALA A 154 -9.62 32.87 -2.05
C ALA A 154 -9.13 34.19 -2.66
N THR A 155 -10.09 35.01 -3.07
CA THR A 155 -9.90 36.42 -3.40
C THR A 155 -9.35 37.14 -2.17
N LEU A 156 -8.12 37.63 -2.27
CA LEU A 156 -7.49 38.52 -1.29
C LEU A 156 -8.25 39.85 -1.23
N SER A 157 -8.81 40.15 -0.06
CA SER A 157 -9.16 41.50 0.37
C SER A 157 -9.13 41.51 1.89
N ASP A 158 -8.09 42.08 2.49
CA ASP A 158 -8.26 43.36 3.19
C ASP A 158 -6.91 43.97 3.59
N SER A 159 -6.91 45.30 3.56
CA SER A 159 -5.87 46.21 4.02
C SER A 159 -5.75 46.15 5.55
N THR A 160 -4.54 46.34 6.08
CA THR A 160 -4.10 47.58 6.76
C THR A 160 -2.84 47.25 7.57
N GLU A 161 -1.80 48.03 7.31
CA GLU A 161 -0.50 48.06 7.99
C GLU A 161 -0.64 48.34 9.51
N PRO A 162 0.36 47.99 10.35
CA PRO A 162 1.48 48.93 10.50
C PRO A 162 2.89 48.30 10.54
N THR A 163 3.79 49.05 9.91
CA THR A 163 5.25 49.11 10.09
C THR A 163 5.75 48.70 11.48
N VAL A 164 6.66 47.71 11.50
CA VAL A 164 7.79 47.64 12.45
C VAL A 164 9.08 47.25 11.73
N SER A 165 10.01 48.20 11.68
CA SER A 165 11.38 48.04 11.23
C SER A 165 12.17 47.18 12.22
N ALA A 166 12.84 46.13 11.73
CA ALA A 166 13.99 45.55 12.41
C ALA A 166 15.05 45.18 11.37
N SER A 167 16.09 46.00 11.36
CA SER A 167 17.32 45.93 10.58
C SER A 167 18.16 44.69 10.91
N LEU A 168 18.51 43.90 9.90
CA LEU A 168 19.54 42.86 9.99
C LEU A 168 20.88 43.43 9.55
N THR A 169 21.78 43.60 10.52
CA THR A 169 23.17 43.98 10.33
C THR A 169 24.00 42.78 9.88
N SER A 170 24.64 42.94 8.72
CA SER A 170 25.71 42.09 8.21
C SER A 170 26.92 42.03 9.14
N ALA A 171 27.53 40.86 9.30
CA ALA A 171 28.98 40.73 9.47
C ALA A 171 29.48 39.31 9.15
N SER A 172 30.14 39.21 7.99
CA SER A 172 31.18 38.24 7.67
C SER A 172 32.35 38.35 8.67
N PRO A 173 33.02 37.25 9.03
CA PRO A 173 34.40 37.12 8.59
C PRO A 173 34.88 35.69 8.29
N ALA A 174 35.72 35.57 7.27
CA ALA A 174 36.73 34.52 7.11
C ALA A 174 38.12 35.20 7.08
N PRO A 175 39.26 34.46 7.06
CA PRO A 175 39.75 33.38 7.91
C PRO A 175 41.07 33.79 8.63
N PRO A 176 41.80 32.87 9.31
CA PRO A 176 43.11 32.52 8.73
C PRO A 176 43.53 31.05 8.92
N ALA A 177 44.65 30.73 8.26
CA ALA A 177 45.09 29.43 7.80
C ALA A 177 46.06 28.67 8.74
N THR A 178 46.29 27.41 8.34
CA THR A 178 47.54 26.62 8.44
C THR A 178 47.76 25.78 9.70
N ALA A 179 47.68 24.45 9.54
CA ALA A 179 48.72 23.53 10.00
C ALA A 179 48.64 22.22 9.20
N ALA A 180 49.83 21.74 8.81
CA ALA A 180 50.09 20.57 7.98
C ALA A 180 50.22 19.28 8.80
N GLY A 181 50.14 18.15 8.08
CA GLY A 181 50.53 16.81 8.54
C GLY A 181 49.35 15.81 8.45
N THR A 182 49.47 14.57 8.00
CA THR A 182 50.61 13.72 7.67
C THR A 182 50.06 12.52 6.88
N THR A 183 50.72 12.19 5.77
CA THR A 183 50.85 10.88 5.06
C THR A 183 49.70 9.85 5.01
N ALA A 184 49.51 9.40 3.77
CA ALA A 184 48.74 8.27 3.27
C ALA A 184 48.91 6.93 4.03
N SER A 185 47.85 6.12 3.99
CA SER A 185 47.97 4.67 3.80
C SER A 185 46.72 4.16 3.09
N ALA A 186 46.83 4.01 1.77
CA ALA A 186 45.82 3.36 0.95
C ALA A 186 45.93 1.84 1.15
N SER A 187 44.88 1.23 1.72
CA SER A 187 44.74 -0.23 1.73
C SER A 187 44.31 -0.71 0.35
N PRO A 188 45.00 -1.69 -0.26
CA PRO A 188 44.52 -2.30 -1.50
C PRO A 188 43.24 -3.09 -1.21
N VAL A 189 42.14 -2.72 -1.87
CA VAL A 189 40.92 -3.52 -1.90
C VAL A 189 41.15 -4.68 -2.85
N THR A 190 41.31 -5.87 -2.29
CA THR A 190 41.37 -7.13 -3.03
C THR A 190 39.99 -7.44 -3.61
N VAL A 191 39.81 -7.19 -4.91
CA VAL A 191 38.64 -7.65 -5.67
C VAL A 191 38.77 -9.16 -5.86
N THR A 192 38.05 -9.93 -5.04
CA THR A 192 37.90 -11.38 -5.25
C THR A 192 36.83 -11.61 -6.29
N VAL A 193 37.25 -11.88 -7.54
CA VAL A 193 36.37 -12.35 -8.61
C VAL A 193 35.93 -13.77 -8.27
N ARG A 194 34.65 -13.96 -7.98
CA ARG A 194 34.04 -15.28 -7.76
C ARG A 194 33.83 -15.97 -9.12
N PRO A 195 34.36 -17.19 -9.35
CA PRO A 195 34.08 -17.94 -10.58
C PRO A 195 32.58 -18.22 -10.71
N GLY A 196 32.04 -17.91 -11.89
CA GLY A 196 30.65 -18.17 -12.25
C GLY A 196 30.35 -19.67 -12.25
N VAL A 197 29.29 -20.04 -11.53
CA VAL A 197 28.71 -21.39 -11.60
C VAL A 197 27.81 -21.43 -12.85
N PRO A 198 27.95 -22.43 -13.74
CA PRO A 198 27.06 -22.58 -14.88
C PRO A 198 25.63 -22.88 -14.39
N ALA A 199 24.68 -22.12 -14.93
CA ALA A 199 23.25 -22.30 -14.70
C ALA A 199 22.78 -23.59 -15.39
N THR A 200 22.52 -24.63 -14.60
CA THR A 200 21.81 -25.83 -15.06
C THR A 200 20.32 -25.50 -15.07
N ALA A 201 19.77 -25.22 -16.25
CA ALA A 201 18.33 -25.03 -16.43
C ALA A 201 17.58 -26.36 -16.18
N PRO A 202 16.51 -26.38 -15.38
CA PRO A 202 15.62 -27.53 -15.32
C PRO A 202 14.76 -27.58 -16.60
N LEU A 203 14.78 -28.76 -17.24
CA LEU A 203 13.89 -29.12 -18.35
C LEU A 203 12.44 -29.14 -17.85
N PHE A 204 11.59 -28.38 -18.54
CA PHE A 204 10.14 -28.42 -18.40
C PHE A 204 9.62 -29.81 -18.83
N GLU A 205 9.05 -30.55 -17.89
CA GLU A 205 8.26 -31.75 -18.19
C GLU A 205 6.82 -31.31 -18.47
N SER A 206 6.44 -31.27 -19.76
CA SER A 206 5.07 -31.04 -20.20
C SER A 206 4.16 -32.18 -19.75
N SER A 207 3.35 -31.95 -18.72
CA SER A 207 2.22 -32.83 -18.43
C SER A 207 1.05 -32.46 -19.35
N ALA A 208 0.70 -33.41 -20.21
CA ALA A 208 -0.43 -33.34 -21.13
C ALA A 208 -1.75 -33.16 -20.37
N MET A 209 -2.52 -32.13 -20.74
CA MET A 209 -3.92 -32.01 -20.33
C MET A 209 -4.75 -33.04 -21.09
N VAL A 210 -5.28 -34.01 -20.34
CA VAL A 210 -6.31 -34.96 -20.79
C VAL A 210 -7.60 -34.18 -21.03
N LEU A 211 -7.98 -34.07 -22.31
CA LEU A 211 -9.30 -33.63 -22.76
C LEU A 211 -10.36 -34.64 -22.31
N GLY A 212 -10.98 -34.38 -21.17
CA GLY A 212 -12.20 -35.06 -20.73
C GLY A 212 -13.41 -34.54 -21.51
N THR A 213 -13.80 -35.24 -22.58
CA THR A 213 -15.07 -35.04 -23.27
C THR A 213 -16.22 -35.50 -22.38
N SER A 214 -16.92 -34.57 -21.72
CA SER A 214 -18.20 -34.85 -21.06
C SER A 214 -19.29 -34.99 -22.13
N LEU A 215 -19.54 -36.23 -22.55
CA LEU A 215 -20.63 -36.59 -23.45
C LEU A 215 -22.01 -36.38 -22.79
N CYS A 216 -22.90 -35.79 -23.58
CA CYS A 216 -24.35 -35.91 -23.60
C CYS A 216 -24.98 -37.01 -22.71
N ALA A 217 -25.94 -36.60 -21.87
CA ALA A 217 -27.17 -37.35 -21.66
C ALA A 217 -28.33 -36.37 -21.36
N ILE A 218 -28.91 -35.83 -22.42
CA ILE A 218 -30.29 -35.33 -22.42
C ILE A 218 -31.16 -36.58 -22.34
N VAL A 219 -31.83 -36.83 -21.22
CA VAL A 219 -32.93 -37.80 -21.14
C VAL A 219 -34.22 -37.00 -21.03
N LEU A 220 -34.81 -36.74 -22.20
CA LEU A 220 -36.23 -36.51 -22.35
C LEU A 220 -36.90 -37.90 -22.32
N ALA A 221 -37.74 -38.17 -21.33
CA ALA A 221 -38.72 -39.26 -21.43
C ALA A 221 -40.00 -38.87 -20.68
N LEU A 222 -41.06 -38.71 -21.47
CA LEU A 222 -42.45 -38.67 -21.04
C LEU A 222 -42.82 -39.95 -20.28
N LEU A 223 -43.74 -39.82 -19.31
CA LEU A 223 -44.88 -40.70 -18.97
C LEU A 223 -45.12 -40.68 -17.45
N VAL A 224 -46.12 -39.92 -16.98
CA VAL A 224 -47.39 -40.33 -16.32
C VAL A 224 -48.21 -39.06 -16.09
#